data_AF-A0A5Q4F9T9-F1
#
_entry.id   AF-A0A5Q4F9T9-F1
#
_cell.length_a   1.000
_cell.length_b   1.000
_cell.length_c   1.000
_cell.angle_alpha   90.00
_cell.angle_beta   90.00
_cell.angle_gamma   90.00
#
_symmetry.space_group_name_H-M   'P 1'
#
loop_
_entity.id
_entity.type
_entity.pdbx_description
1 polymer ?
#
loop_
_entity_poly.entity_id
_entity_poly.type
_entity_poly.pdbx_seq_one_letter_code
_entity_poly.pdbx_strand_id
1 'polypeptide(L)'
;MKALKILILLFFAGIMIFAASDLPNRGDQENLMHAEESITGTVVKGTYFIQNAYRDARTPNMVTVVLGDYRSIDTFGEQVVIYTAGLITLLILRKGRRRMTP
;
A
#
# COMPACT_ATOMS: atom_id res chain seq x y z
N MET A 1 21.12 -27.67 -2.68
CA MET A 1 20.59 -26.47 -1.99
C MET A 1 19.98 -25.41 -2.92
N LYS A 2 20.57 -25.05 -4.08
CA LYS A 2 19.95 -24.08 -5.02
C LYS A 2 18.64 -24.59 -5.65
N ALA A 3 18.61 -25.87 -6.05
CA ALA A 3 17.42 -26.52 -6.59
C ALA A 3 16.23 -26.47 -5.61
N LEU A 4 16.46 -26.71 -4.32
CA LEU A 4 15.43 -26.61 -3.27
C LEU A 4 14.87 -25.17 -3.15
N LYS A 5 15.73 -24.14 -3.23
CA LYS A 5 15.29 -22.73 -3.21
C LYS A 5 14.41 -22.40 -4.42
N ILE A 6 14.80 -22.86 -5.61
CA ILE A 6 14.04 -22.67 -6.84
C ILE A 6 12.69 -23.38 -6.74
N LEU A 7 12.67 -24.61 -6.22
CA LEU A 7 11.44 -25.36 -6.00
C LEU A 7 10.47 -24.62 -5.07
N ILE A 8 10.99 -24.07 -3.96
CA ILE A 8 10.18 -23.28 -3.00
C ILE A 8 9.64 -22.01 -3.67
N LEU A 9 10.45 -21.29 -4.44
CA LEU A 9 10.02 -20.09 -5.16
C LEU A 9 8.95 -20.40 -6.21
N LEU A 10 9.11 -21.49 -6.97
CA LEU A 10 8.12 -21.93 -7.95
C LEU A 10 6.81 -22.35 -7.27
N PHE A 11 6.90 -23.06 -6.15
CA PHE A 11 5.72 -23.43 -5.36
C PHE A 11 4.98 -22.20 -4.84
N PHE A 12 5.70 -21.23 -4.26
CA PHE A 12 5.12 -19.97 -3.80
C PHE A 12 4.50 -19.16 -4.96
N ALA A 13 5.19 -19.06 -6.11
CA ALA A 13 4.66 -18.41 -7.30
C ALA A 13 3.37 -19.10 -7.80
N GLY A 14 3.33 -20.43 -7.78
CA GLY A 14 2.13 -21.20 -8.11
C GLY A 14 0.95 -20.87 -7.19
N ILE A 15 1.19 -20.78 -5.88
CA ILE A 15 0.17 -20.35 -4.91
C ILE A 15 -0.30 -18.92 -5.21
N MET A 16 0.61 -17.99 -5.49
CA MET A 16 0.26 -16.60 -5.79
C MET A 16 -0.58 -16.48 -7.08
N ILE A 17 -0.25 -17.26 -8.12
CA ILE A 17 -1.04 -17.30 -9.37
C ILE A 17 -2.43 -17.88 -9.11
N PHE A 18 -2.51 -18.96 -8.34
CA PHE A 18 -3.79 -19.55 -7.96
C PHE A 18 -4.67 -18.54 -7.20
N ALA A 19 -4.12 -17.85 -6.19
CA ALA A 19 -4.84 -16.81 -5.46
C ALA A 19 -5.25 -15.63 -6.35
N ALA A 20 -4.41 -15.22 -7.30
CA ALA A 20 -4.72 -14.14 -8.24
C ALA A 20 -5.86 -14.50 -9.21
N SER A 21 -6.11 -15.79 -9.47
CA SER A 21 -7.22 -16.22 -10.32
C SER A 21 -8.60 -16.04 -9.69
N ASP A 22 -8.68 -15.78 -8.38
CA ASP A 22 -9.91 -15.47 -7.65
C ASP A 22 -10.28 -13.98 -7.68
N LEU A 23 -9.47 -13.14 -8.33
CA LEU A 23 -9.78 -11.72 -8.51
C LEU A 23 -10.97 -11.55 -9.46
N PRO A 24 -11.84 -10.55 -9.23
CA PRO A 24 -12.95 -10.26 -10.12
C PRO A 24 -12.51 -9.96 -11.56
N ASN A 25 -13.38 -10.26 -12.53
CA ASN A 25 -13.16 -9.92 -13.92
C ASN A 25 -12.99 -8.41 -14.09
N ARG A 26 -12.01 -8.02 -14.91
CA ARG A 26 -11.74 -6.60 -15.19
C ARG A 26 -12.91 -6.00 -15.97
N GLY A 27 -13.42 -4.87 -15.49
CA GLY A 27 -14.51 -4.13 -16.14
C GLY A 27 -15.91 -4.70 -15.90
N ASP A 28 -16.05 -5.65 -14.99
CA ASP A 28 -17.35 -6.16 -14.58
C ASP A 28 -18.11 -5.08 -13.79
N GLN A 29 -19.23 -4.62 -14.35
CA GLN A 29 -20.07 -3.57 -13.77
C GLN A 29 -20.86 -4.06 -12.54
N GLU A 30 -21.14 -5.37 -12.47
CA GLU A 30 -21.91 -5.99 -11.38
C GLU A 30 -21.01 -6.38 -10.19
N ASN A 31 -19.72 -6.06 -10.25
CA ASN A 31 -18.79 -6.35 -9.18
C ASN A 31 -19.10 -5.48 -7.95
N LEU A 32 -19.29 -6.14 -6.81
CA LEU A 32 -19.57 -5.53 -5.51
C LEU A 32 -18.51 -4.52 -5.06
N MET A 33 -17.28 -4.58 -5.57
CA MET A 33 -16.25 -3.56 -5.31
C MET A 33 -16.57 -2.19 -5.93
N HIS A 34 -17.46 -2.13 -6.92
CA HIS A 34 -17.93 -0.91 -7.58
C HIS A 34 -19.34 -0.49 -7.16
N ALA A 35 -20.05 -1.35 -6.41
CA ALA A 35 -21.37 -1.05 -5.89
C ALA A 35 -21.34 0.07 -4.83
N GLU A 36 -22.49 0.67 -4.56
CA GLU A 36 -22.60 1.66 -3.48
C GLU A 36 -22.60 1.00 -2.09
N GLU A 37 -23.21 -0.18 -1.98
CA GLU A 37 -23.31 -0.95 -0.74
C GLU A 37 -22.49 -2.23 -0.82
N SER A 38 -21.82 -2.55 0.29
CA SER A 38 -21.11 -3.81 0.47
C SER A 38 -22.07 -4.94 0.88
N ILE A 39 -21.56 -6.18 0.88
CA ILE A 39 -22.26 -7.38 1.38
C ILE A 39 -22.76 -7.20 2.84
N THR A 40 -22.12 -6.33 3.61
CA THR A 40 -22.47 -6.04 5.02
C THR A 40 -23.46 -4.88 5.17
N GLY A 41 -24.04 -4.36 4.08
CA GLY A 41 -24.97 -3.23 4.10
C GLY A 41 -24.31 -1.90 4.45
N THR A 42 -22.99 -1.78 4.28
CA THR A 42 -22.23 -0.56 4.55
C THR A 42 -21.74 0.07 3.26
N VAL A 43 -21.58 1.38 3.23
CA VAL A 43 -21.12 2.07 2.02
C VAL A 43 -19.70 1.63 1.64
N VAL A 44 -19.51 1.28 0.37
CA VAL A 44 -18.18 0.96 -0.18
C VAL A 44 -17.32 2.22 -0.18
N LYS A 45 -16.14 2.15 0.47
CA LYS A 45 -15.24 3.30 0.64
C LYS A 45 -14.85 3.94 -0.69
N GLY A 46 -14.60 3.15 -1.73
CA GLY A 46 -14.24 3.65 -3.06
C GLY A 46 -15.32 4.59 -3.61
N THR A 47 -16.57 4.15 -3.59
CA THR A 47 -17.74 4.93 -4.00
C THR A 47 -17.88 6.20 -3.16
N TYR A 48 -17.79 6.07 -1.82
CA TYR A 48 -17.85 7.24 -0.92
C TYR A 48 -16.77 8.27 -1.24
N PHE A 49 -15.53 7.84 -1.43
CA PHE A 49 -14.41 8.74 -1.74
C PHE A 49 -14.63 9.47 -3.06
N ILE A 50 -15.12 8.80 -4.10
CA ILE A 50 -15.39 9.42 -5.42
C ILE A 50 -16.45 10.50 -5.28
N GLN A 51 -17.51 10.22 -4.53
CA GLN A 51 -18.65 11.14 -4.38
C GLN A 51 -18.35 12.30 -3.41
N ASN A 52 -17.51 12.12 -2.39
CA ASN A 52 -17.40 13.05 -1.26
C ASN A 52 -16.03 13.69 -1.05
N ALA A 53 -14.95 13.22 -1.68
CA ALA A 53 -13.59 13.71 -1.37
C ALA A 53 -13.44 15.24 -1.43
N TYR A 54 -13.98 15.87 -2.47
CA TYR A 54 -13.92 17.34 -2.58
C TYR A 54 -14.80 18.04 -1.54
N ARG A 55 -15.97 17.46 -1.21
CA ARG A 55 -16.89 18.00 -0.21
C ARG A 55 -16.25 17.99 1.18
N ASP A 56 -15.57 16.90 1.51
CA ASP A 56 -15.02 16.67 2.85
C ASP A 56 -13.72 17.46 3.09
N ALA A 57 -12.83 17.54 2.10
CA ALA A 57 -11.47 18.10 2.29
C ALA A 57 -11.15 19.33 1.42
N ARG A 58 -12.08 19.80 0.57
CA ARG A 58 -11.91 20.96 -0.33
C ARG A 58 -10.66 20.91 -1.22
N THR A 59 -10.11 19.71 -1.43
CA THR A 59 -8.93 19.48 -2.25
C THR A 59 -9.36 18.84 -3.57
N PRO A 60 -8.99 19.42 -4.73
CA PRO A 60 -9.51 18.97 -6.03
C PRO A 60 -9.02 17.57 -6.43
N ASN A 61 -7.89 17.11 -5.90
CA ASN A 61 -7.36 15.78 -6.16
C ASN A 61 -7.87 14.78 -5.12
N MET A 62 -8.82 13.93 -5.52
CA MET A 62 -9.36 12.86 -4.69
C MET A 62 -8.27 11.93 -4.13
N VAL A 63 -7.23 11.60 -4.91
CA VAL A 63 -6.16 10.70 -4.44
C VAL A 63 -5.40 11.33 -3.28
N THR A 64 -5.14 12.64 -3.34
CA THR A 64 -4.52 13.39 -2.25
C THR A 64 -5.41 13.38 -1.01
N VAL A 65 -6.73 13.51 -1.15
CA VAL A 65 -7.68 13.40 -0.03
C VAL A 65 -7.67 11.99 0.58
N VAL A 66 -7.62 10.95 -0.26
CA VAL A 66 -7.58 9.57 0.24
C VAL A 66 -6.32 9.32 1.05
N LEU A 67 -5.15 9.73 0.56
CA LEU A 67 -3.88 9.52 1.27
C LEU A 67 -3.68 10.47 2.44
N GLY A 68 -4.08 11.73 2.30
CA GLY A 68 -3.82 12.81 3.27
C GLY A 68 -4.87 12.97 4.36
N ASP A 69 -6.14 12.68 4.06
CA ASP A 69 -7.26 12.87 5.00
C ASP A 69 -7.85 11.52 5.44
N TYR A 70 -8.37 10.71 4.52
CA TYR A 70 -9.08 9.46 4.88
C TYR A 70 -8.17 8.34 5.38
N ARG A 71 -6.98 8.18 4.80
CA ARG A 71 -5.98 7.14 5.13
C ARG A 71 -4.64 7.74 5.55
N SER A 72 -4.71 8.90 6.21
CA SER A 72 -3.55 9.66 6.69
C SER A 72 -2.59 8.87 7.57
N ILE A 73 -3.08 7.89 8.33
CA ILE A 73 -2.26 7.03 9.20
C ILE A 73 -1.30 6.15 8.37
N ASP A 74 -1.73 5.65 7.20
CA ASP A 74 -0.87 4.81 6.35
C ASP A 74 0.31 5.64 5.82
N THR A 75 0.05 6.85 5.33
CA THR A 75 1.08 7.78 4.85
C THR A 75 1.95 8.33 5.99
N PHE A 76 1.40 8.56 7.17
CA PHE A 76 2.19 8.89 8.36
C PHE A 76 3.16 7.76 8.72
N GLY A 77 2.68 6.50 8.66
CA GLY A 77 3.52 5.31 8.83
C GLY A 77 4.65 5.25 7.81
N GLU A 78 4.36 5.48 6.53
CA GLU A 78 5.38 5.58 5.47
C GLU A 78 6.44 6.64 5.80
N GLN A 79 6.01 7.81 6.28
CA GLN A 79 6.93 8.89 6.67
C GLN A 79 7.85 8.49 7.82
N VAL A 80 7.33 7.75 8.82
CA VAL A 80 8.13 7.23 9.94
C VAL A 80 9.16 6.22 9.46
N VAL A 81 8.79 5.31 8.54
CA VAL A 81 9.71 4.31 7.96
C VAL A 81 10.86 4.99 7.22
N ILE A 82 10.55 5.94 6.33
CA ILE A 82 11.57 6.65 5.55
C ILE A 82 12.46 7.50 6.45
N TYR A 83 11.88 8.20 7.44
CA TYR A 83 12.65 8.98 8.41
C TYR A 83 13.62 8.09 9.19
N THR A 84 13.15 6.93 9.67
CA THR A 84 13.98 5.97 10.41
C THR A 84 15.13 5.43 9.54
N ALA A 85 14.84 5.05 8.29
CA ALA A 85 15.86 4.60 7.35
C ALA A 85 16.91 5.68 7.05
N GLY A 86 16.48 6.93 6.88
CA GLY A 86 17.36 8.08 6.71
C GLY A 86 18.26 8.32 7.93
N LEU A 87 17.67 8.29 9.13
CA LEU A 87 18.39 8.46 10.38
C LEU A 87 19.44 7.35 10.60
N ILE A 88 19.08 6.09 10.36
CA ILE A 88 20.01 4.95 10.46
C ILE A 88 21.19 5.15 9.51
N THR A 89 20.91 5.51 8.25
CA THR A 89 21.95 5.79 7.24
C THR A 89 22.91 6.88 7.70
N LEU A 90 22.38 8.01 8.21
CA LEU A 90 23.19 9.12 8.73
C LEU A 90 24.08 8.69 9.90
N LEU A 91 23.55 7.91 10.85
CA LEU A 91 24.29 7.42 11.99
C LEU A 91 25.43 6.46 11.59
N ILE A 92 25.18 5.57 10.63
CA ILE A 92 26.18 4.65 10.09
C ILE A 92 27.32 5.44 9.42
N LEU A 93 26.99 6.40 8.55
CA LEU A 93 27.99 7.22 7.85
C LEU A 93 28.80 8.10 8.82
N ARG A 94 28.18 8.64 9.87
CA ARG A 94 28.88 9.40 10.92
C ARG A 94 29.89 8.55 11.68
N LYS A 95 29.57 7.28 11.97
CA LYS A 95 30.48 6.36 12.65
C LYS A 95 31.68 5.98 11.77
N GLY A 96 31.48 5.80 10.47
CA GLY A 96 32.56 5.52 9.52
C GLY A 96 33.62 6.63 9.47
N ARG A 97 33.20 7.90 9.56
CA ARG A 97 34.10 9.07 9.53
C ARG A 97 35.00 9.19 10.77
N ARG A 98 34.61 8.63 11.92
CA ARG A 98 35.40 8.65 13.18
C ARG A 98 36.48 7.56 13.26
N ARG A 99 36.52 6.60 12.34
CA ARG A 99 37.58 5.58 12.26
C ARG A 99 38.73 5.97 11.32
N MET A 100 38.64 7.12 10.65
CA MET A 100 39.67 7.66 9.75
C MET A 100 40.51 8.76 10.42
N THR A 101 40.84 8.58 11.70
CA THR A 101 41.98 9.26 12.32
C THR A 101 42.86 8.16 12.93
N PRO A 102 44.16 8.10 12.58
CA PRO A 102 45.09 7.13 13.17
C PRO A 102 45.21 7.29 14.69
#